data_AF-A0A7W3IJ08-F1
#
_entry.id   AF-A0A7W3IJ08-F1
#
_cell.length_a   1.000
_cell.length_b   1.000
_cell.length_c   1.000
_cell.angle_alpha   90.00
_cell.angle_beta   90.00
_cell.angle_gamma   90.00
#
_symmetry.space_group_name_H-M   'P 1'
#
loop_
_entity.id
_entity.type
_entity.pdbx_description
1 polymer ?
#
loop_
_entity_poly.entity_id
_entity_poly.type
_entity_poly.pdbx_seq_one_letter_code
_entity_poly.pdbx_strand_id
1 'polypeptide(L)'
;MASNTSAQARLDQGTLRLSGTLDRGAVIALWPQLQAMANSVQVLDLADVPQVDSAGVALLAELAARVRLQGRTLAITGSPAGLTELEAAYRLSADLDFNAPSAAS
;
A
#
# COMPACT_ATOMS: atom_id res chain seq x y z
N MET A 1 17.52 21.43 0.53
CA MET A 1 17.38 20.41 1.59
C MET A 1 15.96 19.93 1.52
N ALA A 2 15.70 18.77 0.90
CA ALA A 2 14.35 18.21 0.89
C ALA A 2 14.07 17.71 2.32
N SER A 3 13.11 18.33 2.99
CA SER A 3 12.59 17.83 4.26
C SER A 3 12.07 16.41 4.00
N ASN A 4 12.78 15.39 4.49
CA ASN A 4 12.25 14.03 4.51
C ASN A 4 11.05 14.05 5.46
N THR A 5 9.86 14.23 4.91
CA THR A 5 8.62 14.17 5.69
C THR A 5 8.49 12.72 6.16
N SER A 6 8.52 12.52 7.48
CA SER A 6 8.32 11.21 8.07
C SER A 6 6.99 10.64 7.59
N ALA A 7 7.01 9.37 7.18
CA ALA A 7 5.80 8.72 6.71
C ALA A 7 4.76 8.64 7.83
N GLN A 8 3.51 8.87 7.50
CA GLN A 8 2.40 8.90 8.46
C GLN A 8 1.21 8.10 7.91
N ALA A 9 0.42 7.55 8.84
CA ALA A 9 -0.83 6.87 8.55
C ALA A 9 -1.96 7.51 9.37
N ARG A 10 -3.07 7.83 8.70
CA ARG A 10 -4.28 8.33 9.37
C ARG A 10 -5.50 7.59 8.83
N LEU A 11 -6.20 6.91 9.73
CA LEU A 11 -7.49 6.27 9.43
C LEU A 11 -8.62 7.22 9.81
N ASP A 12 -9.52 7.46 8.86
CA ASP A 12 -10.70 8.31 9.04
C ASP A 12 -11.87 7.72 8.27
N GLN A 13 -12.93 7.31 8.98
CA GLN A 13 -14.15 6.72 8.41
C GLN A 13 -13.89 5.61 7.36
N GLY A 14 -12.91 4.75 7.62
CA GLY A 14 -12.54 3.64 6.71
C GLY A 14 -11.58 4.02 5.57
N THR A 15 -11.23 5.29 5.44
CA THR A 15 -10.19 5.77 4.52
C THR A 15 -8.86 5.86 5.28
N LEU A 16 -7.90 5.04 4.89
CA LEU A 16 -6.52 5.11 5.35
C LEU A 16 -5.72 6.02 4.40
N ARG A 17 -5.39 7.22 4.87
CA ARG A 17 -4.47 8.14 4.19
C ARG A 17 -3.04 7.86 4.61
N LEU A 18 -2.19 7.57 3.63
CA LEU A 18 -0.74 7.52 3.81
C LEU A 18 -0.12 8.79 3.24
N SER A 19 0.92 9.30 3.91
CA SER A 19 1.66 10.47 3.43
C SER A 19 3.15 10.30 3.68
N GLY A 20 3.97 10.95 2.87
CA GLY A 20 5.44 10.83 2.94
C GLY A 20 5.97 9.62 2.16
N THR A 21 7.29 9.56 1.97
CA THR A 21 7.93 8.52 1.16
C THR A 21 7.76 7.15 1.81
N LEU A 22 7.33 6.16 1.03
CA LEU A 22 7.22 4.77 1.46
C LEU A 22 8.49 3.99 1.09
N ASP A 23 9.50 4.12 1.93
CA ASP A 23 10.74 3.34 1.87
C ASP A 23 10.81 2.28 2.98
N ARG A 24 11.90 1.51 3.03
CA ARG A 24 12.13 0.53 4.12
C ARG A 24 11.98 1.12 5.53
N GLY A 25 12.42 2.35 5.77
CA GLY A 25 12.31 3.00 7.08
C GLY A 25 10.86 3.31 7.44
N ALA A 26 10.10 3.83 6.47
CA ALA A 26 8.66 4.05 6.61
C ALA A 26 7.90 2.76 6.92
N VAL A 27 8.24 1.64 6.26
CA VAL A 27 7.63 0.33 6.54
C VAL A 27 7.78 -0.06 8.00
N ILE A 28 9.00 0.04 8.55
CA ILE A 28 9.27 -0.32 9.95
C ILE A 28 8.45 0.56 10.91
N ALA A 29 8.33 1.86 10.60
CA ALA A 29 7.60 2.81 11.43
C ALA A 29 6.07 2.61 11.38
N LEU A 30 5.52 2.36 10.20
CA LEU A 30 4.08 2.32 9.96
C LEU A 30 3.44 0.97 10.30
N TRP A 31 4.19 -0.14 10.14
CA TRP A 31 3.61 -1.48 10.16
C TRP A 31 2.78 -1.83 11.41
N PRO A 32 3.21 -1.51 12.65
CA PRO A 32 2.40 -1.80 13.84
C PRO A 32 1.03 -1.11 13.82
N GLN A 33 0.97 0.13 13.32
CA GLN A 33 -0.28 0.91 13.24
C GLN A 33 -1.21 0.36 12.16
N LEU A 34 -0.65 0.05 10.99
CA LEU A 34 -1.43 -0.48 9.86
C LEU A 34 -2.06 -1.84 10.16
N GLN A 35 -1.35 -2.71 10.88
CA GLN A 35 -1.91 -3.98 11.35
C GLN A 35 -3.12 -3.79 12.26
N ALA A 36 -3.08 -2.83 13.18
CA ALA A 36 -4.20 -2.52 14.07
C ALA A 36 -5.39 -1.93 13.31
N MET A 37 -5.14 -1.22 12.20
CA MET A 37 -6.15 -0.55 11.39
C MET A 37 -6.80 -1.44 10.33
N ALA A 38 -6.13 -2.52 9.89
CA ALA A 38 -6.50 -3.34 8.72
C ALA A 38 -7.98 -3.79 8.70
N ASN A 39 -8.58 -4.09 9.86
CA ASN A 39 -9.98 -4.52 9.95
C ASN A 39 -10.98 -3.40 9.63
N SER A 40 -10.56 -2.14 9.73
CA SER A 40 -11.42 -0.97 9.52
C SER A 40 -11.18 -0.29 8.17
N VAL A 41 -10.13 -0.65 7.42
CA VAL A 41 -9.80 -0.01 6.14
C VAL A 41 -10.70 -0.53 5.03
N GLN A 42 -11.19 0.40 4.21
CA GLN A 42 -11.97 0.15 2.98
C GLN A 42 -11.30 0.83 1.78
N VAL A 43 -10.73 2.02 2.00
CA VAL A 43 -10.01 2.81 0.99
C VAL A 43 -8.59 3.07 1.47
N LEU A 44 -7.62 2.85 0.60
CA LEU A 44 -6.25 3.28 0.74
C LEU A 44 -6.01 4.50 -0.16
N ASP A 45 -5.68 5.62 0.44
CA ASP A 45 -5.41 6.87 -0.25
C ASP A 45 -3.91 7.19 -0.17
N LEU A 46 -3.28 7.23 -1.35
CA LEU A 46 -1.86 7.46 -1.59
C LEU A 46 -1.60 8.83 -2.21
N ALA A 47 -2.57 9.76 -2.24
CA ALA A 47 -2.42 11.06 -2.88
C ALA A 47 -1.26 11.90 -2.31
N ASP A 48 -0.98 11.75 -1.00
CA ASP A 48 0.10 12.45 -0.30
C ASP A 48 1.40 11.61 -0.20
N VAL A 49 1.47 10.48 -0.92
CA VAL A 49 2.69 9.68 -1.05
C VAL A 49 3.44 10.15 -2.30
N PRO A 50 4.64 10.73 -2.19
CA PRO A 50 5.39 11.19 -3.35
C PRO A 50 6.06 10.04 -4.11
N GLN A 51 6.52 9.02 -3.39
CA GLN A 51 7.31 7.92 -3.96
C GLN A 51 7.18 6.64 -3.12
N VAL A 52 7.29 5.49 -3.78
CA VAL A 52 7.45 4.17 -3.17
C VAL A 52 8.73 3.50 -3.65
N ASP A 53 9.35 2.67 -2.81
CA ASP A 53 10.31 1.65 -3.23
C ASP A 53 9.70 0.24 -3.16
N SER A 54 10.51 -0.80 -3.39
CA SER A 54 10.07 -2.20 -3.28
C SER A 54 9.52 -2.57 -1.89
N ALA A 55 10.06 -2.00 -0.81
CA ALA A 55 9.54 -2.24 0.54
C ALA A 55 8.19 -1.55 0.75
N GLY A 56 8.04 -0.33 0.23
CA GLY A 56 6.76 0.37 0.17
C GLY A 56 5.69 -0.46 -0.54
N VAL A 57 5.96 -0.97 -1.75
CA VAL A 57 5.00 -1.84 -2.47
C VAL A 57 4.65 -3.10 -1.68
N ALA A 58 5.63 -3.75 -1.05
CA ALA A 58 5.39 -4.93 -0.23
C ALA A 58 4.46 -4.64 0.95
N LEU A 59 4.61 -3.47 1.60
CA LEU A 59 3.72 -3.02 2.66
C LEU A 59 2.28 -2.84 2.17
N LEU A 60 2.11 -2.18 1.01
CA LEU A 60 0.78 -1.94 0.44
C LEU A 60 0.11 -3.25 0.02
N ALA A 61 0.86 -4.16 -0.62
CA ALA A 61 0.37 -5.46 -1.02
C ALA A 61 -0.04 -6.34 0.16
N GLU A 62 0.75 -6.34 1.25
CA GLU A 62 0.43 -7.07 2.48
C GLU A 62 -0.85 -6.51 3.14
N LEU A 63 -1.01 -5.17 3.18
CA LEU A 63 -2.24 -4.56 3.70
C LEU A 63 -3.46 -4.99 2.86
N ALA A 64 -3.35 -4.93 1.53
CA ALA A 64 -4.41 -5.34 0.63
C ALA A 64 -4.73 -6.84 0.77
N ALA A 65 -3.73 -7.70 0.93
CA ALA A 65 -3.90 -9.13 1.20
C ALA A 65 -4.66 -9.39 2.50
N ARG A 66 -4.35 -8.65 3.58
CA ARG A 66 -5.09 -8.77 4.86
C ARG A 66 -6.55 -8.39 4.74
N VAL A 67 -6.87 -7.35 3.96
CA VAL A 67 -8.25 -6.95 3.69
C VAL A 67 -8.96 -8.04 2.87
N ARG A 68 -8.28 -8.64 1.88
CA ARG A 68 -8.79 -9.76 1.07
C ARG A 68 -9.04 -11.04 1.88
N LEU A 69 -8.18 -11.36 2.84
CA LEU A 69 -8.40 -12.50 3.77
C LEU A 69 -9.69 -12.34 4.60
N GLN A 70 -10.24 -11.14 4.69
CA GLN A 70 -11.52 -10.84 5.35
C GLN A 70 -12.70 -10.83 4.38
N GLY A 71 -12.50 -11.26 3.13
CA GLY A 71 -13.52 -11.26 2.08
C GLY A 71 -13.87 -9.88 1.51
N ARG A 72 -12.97 -8.89 1.66
CA ARG A 72 -13.18 -7.51 1.20
C ARG A 72 -12.11 -7.11 0.18
N THR A 73 -12.44 -6.17 -0.70
CA THR A 73 -11.46 -5.54 -1.60
C THR A 73 -11.05 -4.19 -1.02
N LEU A 74 -9.75 -3.88 -1.09
CA LEU A 74 -9.22 -2.57 -0.70
C LEU A 74 -9.21 -1.66 -1.93
N ALA A 75 -10.03 -0.60 -1.94
CA ALA A 75 -9.98 0.38 -3.01
C ALA A 75 -8.72 1.25 -2.87
N ILE A 76 -7.90 1.33 -3.92
CA ILE A 76 -6.64 2.08 -3.89
C ILE A 76 -6.77 3.32 -4.77
N THR A 77 -6.34 4.47 -4.24
CA THR A 77 -6.34 5.76 -4.96
C THR A 77 -4.97 6.44 -4.83
N GLY A 78 -4.60 7.23 -5.83
CA GLY A 78 -3.27 7.83 -5.95
C GLY A 78 -2.29 6.98 -6.76
N SER A 79 -1.25 7.63 -7.29
CA SER A 79 -0.23 6.98 -8.12
C SER A 79 1.15 7.57 -7.79
N PRO A 80 1.73 7.19 -6.64
CA PRO A 80 3.06 7.65 -6.25
C PRO A 80 4.12 7.20 -7.27
N ALA A 81 5.20 7.96 -7.38
CA ALA A 81 6.32 7.59 -8.24
C ALA A 81 6.87 6.20 -7.86
N GLY A 82 7.17 5.39 -8.87
CA GLY A 82 7.67 4.02 -8.70
C GLY A 82 6.60 2.94 -8.59
N LEU A 83 5.34 3.28 -8.27
CA LEU A 83 4.29 2.26 -8.07
C LEU A 83 4.01 1.44 -9.33
N THR A 84 3.65 2.09 -10.44
CA THR A 84 3.31 1.40 -11.69
C THR A 84 4.48 0.59 -12.25
N GLU A 85 5.71 1.09 -12.12
CA GLU A 85 6.91 0.37 -12.55
C GLU A 85 7.12 -0.90 -11.73
N LEU A 86 6.98 -0.81 -10.40
CA LEU A 86 7.14 -1.95 -9.49
C LEU A 86 5.98 -2.95 -9.58
N GLU A 87 4.74 -2.48 -9.81
CA GLU A 87 3.60 -3.34 -10.14
C GLU A 87 3.90 -4.18 -11.38
N ALA A 88 4.39 -3.56 -12.46
CA ALA A 88 4.77 -4.27 -13.67
C ALA A 88 5.95 -5.24 -13.43
N ALA A 89 6.98 -4.80 -12.71
CA ALA A 89 8.18 -5.60 -12.42
C ALA A 89 7.84 -6.86 -11.59
N TYR A 90 6.91 -6.74 -10.65
CA TYR A 90 6.48 -7.84 -9.78
C TYR A 90 5.21 -8.56 -10.26
N ARG A 91 4.68 -8.18 -11.43
CA ARG A 91 3.45 -8.74 -12.00
C ARG A 91 2.26 -8.65 -11.05
N LEU A 92 2.14 -7.51 -10.37
CA LEU A 92 1.01 -7.20 -9.52
C LEU A 92 -0.14 -6.63 -10.35
N SER A 93 -1.37 -6.90 -9.95
CA SER A 93 -2.55 -6.18 -10.42
C SER A 93 -2.64 -4.79 -9.77
N ALA A 94 -3.51 -3.93 -10.29
CA ALA A 94 -3.78 -2.61 -9.69
C ALA A 94 -4.33 -2.68 -8.26
N ASP A 95 -4.91 -3.82 -7.87
CA ASP A 95 -5.35 -4.06 -6.50
C ASP A 95 -4.20 -4.56 -5.61
N LEU A 96 -2.96 -4.64 -6.12
CA LEU A 96 -1.77 -5.19 -5.47
C LEU A 96 -1.90 -6.67 -5.10
N ASP A 97 -2.54 -7.45 -5.98
CA ASP A 97 -2.55 -8.91 -5.89
C ASP A 97 -1.62 -9.50 -6.94
N PHE A 98 -1.15 -10.73 -6.73
CA PHE A 98 -0.32 -11.39 -7.74
C PHE A 98 -1.16 -11.75 -8.96
N ASN A 99 -0.79 -11.19 -10.11
CA ASN A 99 -1.32 -11.63 -11.39
C ASN A 99 -0.56 -12.91 -11.81
N ALA A 100 -0.83 -14.01 -11.13
CA ALA A 100 -0.44 -15.31 -11.63
C ALA A 100 -1.39 -15.65 -12.80
N PRO A 101 -0.89 -15.97 -14.01
CA PRO A 101 -1.74 -16.66 -14.96
C PRO A 101 -2.22 -17.93 -14.26
N SER A 102 -3.54 -18.11 -14.14
CA SER A 102 -4.10 -19.36 -13.62
C SER A 102 -3.43 -20.50 -14.37
N ALA A 103 -2.68 -21.36 -13.67
CA ALA A 103 -2.18 -22.60 -14.23
C ALA A 103 -3.39 -23.54 -14.40
N ALA A 104 -4.21 -23.24 -15.39
CA ALA A 104 -5.32 -24.06 -15.85
C ALA A 104 -4.86 -24.75 -17.12
N SER A 105 -4.49 -26.03 -16.96
CA SER A 105 -4.56 -27.06 -17.99
C SER A 105 -5.23 -28.27 -17.38
#